data_AF-A0A4C1T8H0-F1
#
_entry.id   AF-A0A4C1T8H0-F1
#
_cell.length_a   1.000
_cell.length_b   1.000
_cell.length_c   1.000
_cell.angle_alpha   90.00
_cell.angle_beta   90.00
_cell.angle_gamma   90.00
#
_symmetry.space_group_name_H-M   'P 1'
#
loop_
_entity.id
_entity.type
_entity.pdbx_description
1 polymer ?
#
loop_
_entity_poly.entity_id
_entity_poly.type
_entity_poly.pdbx_seq_one_letter_code
_entity_poly.pdbx_strand_id
1 'polypeptide(L)'
;MTLAPMRCVLRLQLPLAHRLRNTICGSMVRSTFEENPRVMRCLKAIQRLALAKTESLKFPLEWKLHIVSRNNFPTAAGLASSAAGYACLVYTLASLYGIADEELTSIARQGSGSACRSLHGGFVRWHMGKLDDGSDSIATPVATASHWPNMHVLILVANDGRKRPALQKACSEP
;
A
#
# COMPACT_ATOMS: atom_id res chain seq x y z
N MET A 1 13.13 -14.23 8.07
CA MET A 1 13.15 -12.86 8.62
C MET A 1 12.01 -12.06 7.98
N THR A 2 10.90 -11.87 8.69
CA THR A 2 9.92 -10.83 8.33
C THR A 2 10.62 -9.50 8.57
N LEU A 3 10.88 -8.72 7.52
CA LEU A 3 11.06 -7.27 7.67
C LEU A 3 9.90 -6.81 8.55
N ALA A 4 10.22 -6.28 9.73
CA ALA A 4 9.23 -6.00 10.75
C ALA A 4 8.06 -5.23 10.11
N PRO A 5 6.81 -5.70 10.29
CA PRO A 5 5.70 -5.23 9.47
C PRO A 5 5.54 -3.73 9.68
N MET A 6 5.47 -2.98 8.59
CA MET A 6 5.00 -1.61 8.63
C MET A 6 3.64 -1.62 9.33
N ARG A 7 3.48 -0.83 10.39
CA ARG A 7 2.25 -0.80 11.19
C ARG A 7 1.42 0.39 10.76
N CYS A 8 0.29 0.14 10.10
CA CYS A 8 -0.73 1.15 9.90
C CYS A 8 -1.77 1.04 11.02
N VAL A 9 -2.02 2.16 11.70
CA VAL A 9 -3.09 2.31 12.68
C VAL A 9 -4.19 3.13 12.03
N LEU A 10 -5.31 2.49 11.76
CA LEU A 10 -6.51 3.15 11.26
C LEU A 10 -7.32 3.70 12.44
N ARG A 11 -7.66 4.99 12.39
CA ARG A 11 -8.68 5.57 13.27
C ARG A 11 -9.89 5.95 12.42
N LEU A 12 -11.02 5.31 12.68
CA LEU A 12 -12.31 5.72 12.13
C LEU A 12 -12.85 6.84 12.99
N GLN A 13 -13.36 7.91 12.37
CA GLN A 13 -13.93 9.03 13.11
C GLN A 13 -15.37 9.24 12.65
N LEU A 14 -16.30 9.20 13.60
CA LEU A 14 -17.74 9.32 13.36
C LEU A 14 -18.09 10.66 12.68
N PRO A 15 -19.11 10.69 11.81
CA PRO A 15 -19.46 11.86 10.98
C PRO A 15 -20.00 13.08 11.74
N LEU A 16 -20.08 13.06 13.08
CA LEU A 16 -20.72 14.10 13.90
C LEU A 16 -20.03 15.47 13.91
N ALA A 17 -18.93 15.68 13.16
CA ALA A 17 -18.30 16.98 13.02
C ALA A 17 -18.20 17.39 11.55
N HIS A 18 -18.95 18.44 11.16
CA HIS A 18 -19.00 19.07 9.84
C HIS A 18 -17.65 19.60 9.28
N ARG A 19 -16.51 19.34 9.94
CA ARG A 19 -15.15 19.77 9.54
C ARG A 19 -14.19 18.62 9.20
N LEU A 20 -14.64 17.37 9.17
CA LEU A 20 -13.75 16.22 8.98
C LEU A 20 -13.49 15.92 7.49
N ARG A 21 -12.20 15.77 7.14
CA ARG A 21 -11.71 15.34 5.82
C ARG A 21 -10.97 14.01 5.94
N ASN A 22 -10.94 13.24 4.85
CA ASN A 22 -10.08 12.07 4.77
C ASN A 22 -8.62 12.50 4.88
N THR A 23 -7.90 12.00 5.87
CA THR A 23 -6.53 12.45 6.17
C THR A 23 -5.62 11.28 6.42
N ILE A 24 -4.40 11.37 5.90
CA ILE A 24 -3.34 10.39 6.12
C ILE A 24 -2.15 11.08 6.79
N CYS A 25 -1.71 10.53 7.91
CA CYS A 25 -0.54 10.98 8.66
C CYS A 25 0.55 9.91 8.58
N GLY A 26 1.67 10.24 7.93
CA GLY A 26 2.92 9.47 8.04
C GLY A 26 3.77 9.95 9.22
N SER A 27 5.00 9.42 9.33
CA SER A 27 5.95 9.78 10.40
C SER A 27 6.34 11.27 10.47
N MET A 28 6.14 12.04 9.39
CA MET A 28 6.51 13.46 9.33
C MET A 28 5.55 14.35 8.51
N VAL A 29 4.52 13.79 7.87
CA VAL A 29 3.64 14.55 6.96
C VAL A 29 2.19 14.15 7.20
N ARG A 30 1.34 15.16 7.42
CA ARG A 30 -0.12 15.05 7.36
C ARG A 30 -0.57 15.63 6.03
N SER A 31 -1.30 14.85 5.25
CA SER A 31 -1.93 15.31 4.01
C SER A 31 -3.39 14.89 3.98
N THR A 32 -4.19 15.61 3.21
CA THR A 32 -5.50 15.11 2.82
C THR A 32 -5.35 14.00 1.79
N PHE A 33 -6.38 13.17 1.61
CA PHE A 33 -6.32 12.15 0.57
C PHE A 33 -6.30 12.80 -0.81
N GLU A 34 -7.06 13.89 -0.97
CA GLU A 34 -7.23 14.66 -2.21
C GLU A 34 -5.91 15.24 -2.74
N GLU A 35 -4.97 15.56 -1.84
CA GLU A 35 -3.61 16.02 -2.19
C GLU A 35 -2.73 14.92 -2.82
N ASN A 36 -3.11 13.64 -2.70
CA ASN A 36 -2.35 12.53 -3.24
C ASN A 36 -3.20 11.66 -4.19
N PRO A 37 -3.11 11.88 -5.51
CA PRO A 37 -3.87 11.15 -6.51
C PRO A 37 -3.72 9.62 -6.42
N ARG A 38 -2.56 9.13 -5.96
CA ARG A 38 -2.28 7.69 -5.82
C ARG A 38 -3.06 7.07 -4.66
N VAL A 39 -3.16 7.79 -3.54
CA VAL A 39 -4.01 7.39 -2.40
C VAL A 39 -5.48 7.43 -2.81
N MET A 40 -5.92 8.48 -3.52
CA MET A 40 -7.30 8.55 -4.04
C MET A 40 -7.65 7.42 -4.99
N ARG A 41 -6.73 7.00 -5.87
CA ARG A 41 -6.95 5.83 -6.74
C ARG A 41 -7.16 4.56 -5.93
N CYS A 42 -6.31 4.30 -4.94
CA CYS A 42 -6.44 3.14 -4.07
C CYS A 42 -7.77 3.15 -3.29
N LEU A 43 -8.12 4.29 -2.69
CA LEU A 43 -9.37 4.45 -1.94
C LEU A 43 -10.58 4.19 -2.85
N LYS A 44 -10.65 4.86 -4.00
CA LYS A 44 -11.78 4.71 -4.94
C LYS A 44 -11.91 3.27 -5.44
N ALA A 45 -10.81 2.59 -5.74
CA ALA A 45 -10.84 1.20 -6.17
C ALA A 45 -11.41 0.28 -5.08
N ILE A 46 -10.97 0.43 -3.83
CA ILE A 46 -11.54 -0.34 -2.70
C ILE A 46 -13.02 -0.01 -2.48
N GLN A 47 -13.40 1.26 -2.55
CA GLN A 47 -14.81 1.66 -2.38
C GLN A 47 -15.70 1.08 -3.49
N ARG A 48 -15.20 0.98 -4.73
CA ARG A 48 -15.94 0.31 -5.82
C ARG A 48 -16.14 -1.18 -5.54
N LEU A 49 -15.11 -1.88 -5.07
CA LEU A 49 -15.25 -3.28 -4.66
C LEU A 49 -16.22 -3.44 -3.48
N ALA A 50 -16.20 -2.50 -2.54
CA ALA A 50 -17.14 -2.48 -1.41
C ALA A 50 -18.59 -2.26 -1.87
N LEU A 51 -18.83 -1.37 -2.82
CA LEU A 51 -20.16 -1.14 -3.40
C LEU A 51 -20.67 -2.32 -4.24
N ALA A 52 -19.77 -3.08 -4.87
CA ALA A 52 -20.14 -4.25 -5.66
C ALA A 52 -20.53 -5.46 -4.81
N LYS A 53 -20.29 -5.42 -3.48
CA LYS A 53 -20.73 -6.49 -2.58
C LYS A 53 -22.24 -6.49 -2.40
N THR A 54 -22.81 -7.68 -2.41
CA THR A 54 -24.21 -7.94 -2.03
C THR A 54 -24.43 -7.89 -0.52
N GLU A 55 -23.38 -8.12 0.28
CA GLU A 55 -23.44 -8.07 1.74
C GLU A 55 -23.36 -6.63 2.27
N SER A 56 -24.03 -6.37 3.39
CA SER A 56 -23.95 -5.08 4.08
C SER A 56 -22.52 -4.82 4.58
N LEU A 57 -22.02 -3.61 4.30
CA LEU A 57 -20.70 -3.18 4.78
C LEU A 57 -20.70 -3.02 6.30
N LYS A 58 -19.60 -3.48 6.93
CA LYS A 58 -19.38 -3.29 8.38
C LYS A 58 -19.33 -1.82 8.79
N PHE A 59 -18.88 -0.96 7.88
CA PHE A 59 -18.77 0.48 8.07
C PHE A 59 -19.31 1.24 6.85
N PRO A 60 -20.06 2.33 7.04
CA PRO A 60 -20.58 3.15 5.93
C PRO A 60 -19.45 3.84 5.15
N LEU A 61 -19.62 3.99 3.83
CA LEU A 61 -18.63 4.63 2.96
C LEU A 61 -18.59 6.16 3.11
N GLU A 62 -19.65 6.74 3.69
CA GLU A 62 -19.79 8.17 3.96
C GLU A 62 -18.87 8.61 5.10
N TRP A 63 -18.45 7.68 5.96
CA TRP A 63 -17.57 7.97 7.09
C TRP A 63 -16.21 8.47 6.60
N LYS A 64 -15.69 9.45 7.32
CA LYS A 64 -14.37 10.01 7.03
C LYS A 64 -13.29 9.15 7.68
N LEU A 65 -12.23 8.89 6.91
CA LEU A 65 -11.12 8.04 7.32
C LEU A 65 -9.95 8.89 7.81
N HIS A 66 -9.44 8.57 9.00
CA HIS A 66 -8.18 9.11 9.50
C HIS A 66 -7.15 7.98 9.62
N ILE A 67 -6.17 7.98 8.73
CA ILE A 67 -5.15 6.92 8.66
C ILE A 67 -3.85 7.43 9.25
N VAL A 68 -3.29 6.69 10.21
CA VAL A 68 -1.97 6.97 10.78
C VAL A 68 -1.04 5.81 10.44
N SER A 69 -0.05 6.05 9.59
CA SER A 69 0.94 5.04 9.21
C SER A 69 2.28 5.29 9.90
N ARG A 70 2.87 4.22 10.46
CA ARG A 70 4.22 4.23 11.04
C ARG A 70 5.05 3.10 10.43
N ASN A 71 6.28 3.43 10.06
CA ASN A 71 7.29 2.44 9.73
C ASN A 71 8.38 2.45 10.80
N ASN A 72 9.14 1.36 10.86
CA ASN A 72 10.27 1.19 11.76
C ASN A 72 11.58 1.00 10.96
N PHE A 73 11.62 1.50 9.72
CA PHE A 73 12.85 1.48 8.94
C PHE A 73 13.82 2.53 9.49
N PRO A 74 15.13 2.22 9.55
CA PRO A 74 16.11 3.22 9.94
C PRO A 74 16.03 4.45 9.01
N THR A 75 15.99 5.64 9.59
CA THR A 75 16.03 6.90 8.84
C THR A 75 17.30 6.91 7.95
N ALA A 76 17.16 7.31 6.68
CA ALA A 76 18.22 7.32 5.67
C ALA A 76 18.68 5.95 5.11
N ALA A 77 18.03 4.83 5.43
CA ALA A 77 18.39 3.51 4.88
C ALA A 77 18.10 3.31 3.37
N GLY A 78 17.50 4.30 2.68
CA GLY A 78 17.15 4.17 1.26
C GLY A 78 16.11 3.10 0.94
N LEU A 79 15.44 2.54 1.97
CA LEU A 79 14.49 1.44 1.81
C LEU A 79 13.16 1.92 1.22
N ALA A 80 12.52 1.05 0.44
CA ALA A 80 11.28 1.28 -0.31
C ALA A 80 10.04 1.50 0.60
N SER A 81 10.03 2.63 1.32
CA SER A 81 8.97 3.03 2.25
C SER A 81 7.61 3.19 1.55
N SER A 82 7.59 3.54 0.27
CA SER A 82 6.34 3.66 -0.51
C SER A 82 5.67 2.31 -0.75
N ALA A 83 6.42 1.26 -1.13
CA ALA A 83 5.85 -0.03 -1.47
C ALA A 83 5.11 -0.66 -0.28
N ALA A 84 5.77 -0.75 0.86
CA ALA A 84 5.15 -1.25 2.09
C ALA A 84 4.02 -0.32 2.59
N GLY A 85 4.13 0.99 2.37
CA GLY A 85 3.08 1.96 2.73
C GLY A 85 1.78 1.75 1.97
N TYR A 86 1.83 1.63 0.64
CA TYR A 86 0.63 1.39 -0.17
C TYR A 86 0.04 0.00 0.03
N ALA A 87 0.88 -1.03 0.19
CA ALA A 87 0.40 -2.37 0.50
C ALA A 87 -0.37 -2.39 1.84
N CYS A 88 0.19 -1.74 2.87
CA CYS A 88 -0.45 -1.65 4.17
C CYS A 88 -1.75 -0.82 4.12
N LEU A 89 -1.76 0.31 3.38
CA LEU A 89 -2.97 1.11 3.15
C LEU A 89 -4.09 0.28 2.51
N VAL A 90 -3.80 -0.40 1.40
CA VAL A 90 -4.78 -1.21 0.66
C VAL A 90 -5.28 -2.35 1.53
N TYR A 91 -4.39 -3.09 2.18
CA TYR A 91 -4.77 -4.18 3.09
C TYR A 91 -5.65 -3.69 4.24
N THR A 92 -5.35 -2.52 4.81
CA THR A 92 -6.12 -1.92 5.91
C THR A 92 -7.52 -1.52 5.45
N LEU A 93 -7.65 -0.89 4.28
CA LEU A 93 -8.94 -0.52 3.69
C LEU A 93 -9.76 -1.75 3.29
N ALA A 94 -9.12 -2.77 2.72
CA ALA A 94 -9.76 -4.04 2.41
C ALA A 94 -10.30 -4.72 3.66
N SER A 95 -9.48 -4.79 4.72
CA SER A 95 -9.88 -5.34 6.02
C SER A 95 -11.06 -4.56 6.64
N LEU A 96 -11.04 -3.23 6.53
CA LEU A 96 -12.11 -2.36 7.02
C LEU A 96 -13.45 -2.67 6.34
N TYR A 97 -13.45 -2.78 5.01
CA TYR A 97 -14.67 -2.99 4.21
C TYR A 97 -14.96 -4.48 3.93
N GLY A 98 -14.16 -5.39 4.48
CA GLY A 98 -14.30 -6.84 4.33
C GLY A 98 -14.05 -7.35 2.90
N ILE A 99 -13.17 -6.72 2.13
CA ILE A 99 -12.84 -7.11 0.75
C ILE A 99 -11.84 -8.27 0.77
N ALA A 100 -12.06 -9.29 -0.06
CA ALA A 100 -11.19 -10.46 -0.21
C ALA A 100 -9.93 -10.14 -1.02
N ASP A 101 -8.91 -11.00 -0.90
CA ASP A 101 -7.53 -10.71 -1.31
C ASP A 101 -7.26 -10.69 -2.82
N GLU A 102 -8.10 -11.34 -3.63
CA GLU A 102 -7.80 -11.64 -5.05
C GLU A 102 -7.50 -10.38 -5.90
N GLU A 103 -8.20 -9.28 -5.61
CA GLU A 103 -8.10 -8.01 -6.35
C GLU A 103 -7.10 -7.02 -5.72
N LEU A 104 -6.56 -7.29 -4.53
CA LEU A 104 -5.81 -6.27 -3.78
C LEU A 104 -4.47 -5.92 -4.41
N THR A 105 -3.85 -6.87 -5.12
CA THR A 105 -2.54 -6.67 -5.75
C THR A 105 -2.59 -5.66 -6.91
N SER A 106 -3.66 -5.69 -7.70
CA SER A 106 -3.90 -4.72 -8.78
C SER A 106 -4.12 -3.31 -8.20
N ILE A 107 -4.83 -3.19 -7.08
CA ILE A 107 -5.08 -1.91 -6.40
C ILE A 107 -3.79 -1.34 -5.81
N ALA A 108 -3.01 -2.15 -5.09
CA ALA A 108 -1.75 -1.70 -4.50
C ALA A 108 -0.77 -1.19 -5.57
N ARG A 109 -0.73 -1.83 -6.75
CA ARG A 109 0.06 -1.39 -7.91
C ARG A 109 -0.25 0.04 -8.33
N GLN A 110 -1.53 0.44 -8.34
CA GLN A 110 -1.96 1.79 -8.75
C GLN A 110 -1.47 2.89 -7.80
N GLY A 111 -1.22 2.54 -6.54
CA GLY A 111 -0.59 3.38 -5.53
C GLY A 111 0.92 3.44 -5.69
N SER A 112 1.56 2.27 -5.78
CA SER A 112 2.98 2.11 -6.07
C SER A 112 3.20 0.76 -6.73
N GLY A 113 3.81 0.73 -7.92
CA GLY A 113 3.94 -0.50 -8.71
C GLY A 113 4.47 -1.70 -7.91
N SER A 114 5.55 -1.51 -7.16
CA SER A 114 6.15 -2.58 -6.33
C SER A 114 5.34 -2.96 -5.09
N ALA A 115 4.36 -2.16 -4.66
CA ALA A 115 3.52 -2.47 -3.49
C ALA A 115 2.69 -3.75 -3.66
N CYS A 116 2.33 -4.12 -4.90
CA CYS A 116 1.58 -5.34 -5.18
C CYS A 116 2.27 -6.59 -4.61
N ARG A 117 3.61 -6.65 -4.66
CA ARG A 117 4.39 -7.79 -4.16
C ARG A 117 4.46 -7.85 -2.63
N SER A 118 4.14 -6.77 -1.95
CA SER A 118 4.19 -6.69 -0.48
C SER A 118 2.89 -7.15 0.20
N LEU A 119 1.89 -7.57 -0.56
CA LEU A 119 0.65 -8.16 -0.02
C LEU A 119 0.79 -9.65 0.32
N HIS A 120 1.84 -10.30 -0.18
CA HIS A 120 2.13 -11.70 0.13
C HIS A 120 3.50 -11.84 0.81
N GLY A 121 3.63 -12.85 1.66
CA GLY A 121 4.92 -13.26 2.24
C GLY A 121 5.69 -14.22 1.33
N GLY A 122 6.98 -14.41 1.61
CA GLY A 122 7.84 -15.31 0.85
C GLY A 122 8.34 -14.71 -0.46
N PHE A 123 8.35 -15.52 -1.51
CA PHE A 123 8.76 -15.15 -2.87
C PHE A 123 7.53 -14.81 -3.69
N VAL A 124 7.52 -13.64 -4.31
CA VAL A 124 6.34 -13.10 -4.99
C VAL A 124 6.73 -12.58 -6.37
N ARG A 125 5.97 -12.96 -7.41
CA ARG A 125 6.15 -12.49 -8.78
C ARG A 125 5.10 -11.44 -9.08
N TRP A 126 5.53 -10.32 -9.69
CA TRP A 126 4.61 -9.38 -10.34
C TRP A 126 4.59 -9.69 -11.84
N HIS A 127 3.42 -10.01 -12.36
CA HIS A 127 3.18 -10.20 -13.78
C HIS A 127 2.95 -8.85 -14.44
N MET A 128 3.63 -8.58 -15.55
CA MET A 128 3.49 -7.29 -16.25
C MET A 128 2.07 -7.05 -16.78
N GLY A 129 1.33 -8.13 -17.08
CA GLY A 129 0.06 -8.08 -17.79
C GLY A 129 0.22 -7.88 -19.30
N LYS A 130 -0.85 -8.12 -20.04
CA LYS A 130 -0.96 -7.96 -21.50
C LYS A 130 -2.18 -7.12 -21.88
N LEU A 131 -3.13 -6.93 -20.97
CA LEU A 131 -4.34 -6.16 -21.21
C LEU A 131 -4.07 -4.68 -20.98
N ASP A 132 -4.63 -3.83 -21.85
CA ASP A 132 -4.42 -2.37 -21.81
C ASP A 132 -5.00 -1.72 -20.54
N ASP A 133 -6.04 -2.33 -19.96
CA ASP A 133 -6.61 -1.89 -18.68
C ASP A 133 -5.74 -2.28 -17.46
N GLY A 134 -4.73 -3.11 -17.70
CA GLY A 134 -3.81 -3.64 -16.70
C GLY A 134 -4.49 -4.52 -15.65
N SER A 135 -5.66 -5.09 -15.94
CA SER A 135 -6.38 -5.99 -15.03
C SER A 135 -5.60 -7.28 -14.73
N ASP A 136 -4.81 -7.76 -15.69
CA ASP A 136 -3.97 -8.95 -15.55
C ASP A 136 -2.54 -8.67 -15.04
N SER A 137 -2.22 -7.41 -14.72
CA SER A 137 -0.93 -7.00 -14.14
C SER A 137 -0.93 -7.15 -12.61
N ILE A 138 -0.91 -8.40 -12.13
CA ILE A 138 -1.11 -8.77 -10.72
C ILE A 138 0.15 -9.37 -10.08
N ALA A 139 0.17 -9.44 -8.74
CA ALA A 139 1.20 -10.18 -8.02
C ALA A 139 0.68 -11.53 -7.54
N THR A 140 1.49 -12.58 -7.65
CA THR A 140 1.14 -13.92 -7.17
C THR A 140 2.28 -14.52 -6.34
N PRO A 141 1.98 -15.28 -5.28
CA PRO A 141 2.99 -16.06 -4.57
C PRO A 141 3.69 -17.06 -5.52
N VAL A 142 5.00 -17.18 -5.40
CA VAL A 142 5.82 -18.20 -6.07
C VAL A 142 6.19 -19.30 -5.08
N ALA A 143 6.58 -18.91 -3.88
CA ALA A 143 6.91 -19.82 -2.79
C ALA A 143 6.67 -19.12 -1.45
N THR A 144 6.20 -19.85 -0.45
CA THR A 144 6.03 -19.33 0.91
C THR A 144 7.39 -19.01 1.55
N ALA A 145 7.39 -18.25 2.64
CA ALA A 145 8.62 -18.00 3.40
C ALA A 145 9.26 -19.30 3.95
N SER A 146 8.45 -20.33 4.22
CA SER A 146 8.91 -21.64 4.70
C SER A 146 9.57 -22.49 3.61
N HIS A 147 9.41 -22.13 2.33
CA HIS A 147 10.07 -22.84 1.23
C HIS A 147 11.60 -22.76 1.29
N TRP A 148 12.14 -21.64 1.80
CA TRP A 148 13.59 -21.45 1.95
C TRP A 148 13.90 -20.82 3.32
N PRO A 149 13.88 -21.62 4.41
CA PRO A 149 14.00 -21.10 5.77
C PRO A 149 15.37 -20.47 6.06
N ASN A 150 16.41 -20.93 5.37
CA ASN A 150 17.79 -20.47 5.51
C ASN A 150 18.15 -19.28 4.59
N MET A 151 17.16 -18.67 3.94
CA MET A 151 17.40 -17.47 3.15
C MET A 151 17.52 -16.25 4.08
N HIS A 152 18.68 -15.60 4.07
CA HIS A 152 18.96 -14.41 4.86
C HIS A 152 19.21 -13.20 3.95
N VAL A 153 18.83 -12.02 4.42
CA VAL A 153 19.06 -10.75 3.72
C VAL A 153 19.84 -9.83 4.64
N LEU A 154 21.02 -9.40 4.20
CA LEU A 154 21.83 -8.38 4.86
C LEU A 154 21.68 -7.06 4.11
N ILE A 155 21.25 -6.02 4.82
CA ILE A 155 21.11 -4.67 4.27
C ILE A 155 22.26 -3.82 4.80
N LEU A 156 23.17 -3.43 3.91
CA LEU A 156 24.27 -2.51 4.22
C LEU A 156 23.85 -1.09 3.87
N VAL A 157 23.65 -0.25 4.88
CA VAL A 157 23.31 1.17 4.68
C VAL A 157 24.61 1.93 4.42
N ALA A 158 24.85 2.27 3.16
CA ALA A 158 25.97 3.09 2.76
C ALA A 158 25.65 4.59 2.94
N ASN A 159 26.65 5.38 3.31
CA ASN A 159 26.54 6.83 3.28
C ASN A 159 26.48 7.31 1.82
N ASP A 160 25.38 7.94 1.46
CA ASP A 160 25.18 8.50 0.13
C ASP A 160 25.04 10.02 0.25
N GLY A 161 26.18 10.71 0.09
CA GLY A 161 26.26 12.17 0.18
C GLY A 161 25.53 12.92 -0.95
N ARG A 162 24.90 12.21 -1.90
CA ARG A 162 24.14 12.79 -3.00
C ARG A 162 22.67 12.38 -2.93
N LYS A 163 21.78 13.35 -3.11
CA LYS A 163 20.34 13.09 -3.18
C LYS A 163 20.03 12.42 -4.52
N ARG A 164 19.62 11.15 -4.49
CA ARG A 164 19.15 10.46 -5.71
C ARG A 164 17.82 11.06 -6.21
N PRO A 165 17.63 11.17 -7.53
CA PRO A 165 16.32 11.47 -8.09
C PRO A 165 15.31 10.40 -7.69
N ALA A 166 14.04 10.79 -7.58
CA ALA A 166 12.98 9.84 -7.29
C ALA A 166 12.89 8.79 -8.41
N LEU A 167 12.80 7.50 -8.05
CA LEU A 167 12.71 6.37 -8.99
C LEU A 167 11.69 6.59 -10.11
N GLN A 168 10.55 7.21 -9.80
CA GLN A 168 9.52 7.53 -10.81
C GLN A 168 10.03 8.46 -11.91
N LYS A 169 10.83 9.47 -11.54
CA LYS A 169 11.42 10.41 -12.50
C LYS A 169 12.50 9.73 -13.33
N ALA A 170 13.36 8.95 -12.67
CA ALA A 170 14.46 8.24 -13.33
C ALA A 170 13.97 7.20 -14.35
N CYS A 171 12.86 6.50 -14.08
CA CYS A 171 12.28 5.52 -15.01
C CYS A 171 11.36 6.12 -16.08
N SER A 172 11.05 7.42 -16.00
CA SER A 172 10.21 8.11 -16.98
C SER A 172 11.01 8.92 -18.00
N GLU A 173 12.32 9.07 -17.79
CA GLU A 173 13.23 9.64 -18.79
C GLU A 173 13.56 8.55 -19.82
N PRO A 174 13.39 8.83 -21.13
CA PRO A 174 13.69 7.88 -22.20
C PRO A 174 15.19 7.63 -22.39
#